data_AF-A0A1G2VT93-F1
#
_entry.id   AF-A0A1G2VT93-F1
#
_cell.length_a   1.000
_cell.length_b   1.000
_cell.length_c   1.000
_cell.angle_alpha   90.00
_cell.angle_beta   90.00
_cell.angle_gamma   90.00
#
_symmetry.space_group_name_H-M   'P 1'
#
loop_
_entity.id
_entity.type
_entity.pdbx_description
1 polymer ?
#
loop_
_entity_poly.entity_id
_entity_poly.type
_entity_poly.pdbx_seq_one_letter_code
_entity_poly.pdbx_strand_id
1 'polypeptide(L)'
;CGALTAGGLLRALHTHQLSKRHKVVVSINPPDGTYQVATLDRALIDRMVMLYVETDYHCWARYAVERELAGDVRQFLAGNSGMLAKQGLPMDLQVEPSERGWEMVSILRKNCRFPGDLEMEVYAGIVGKEAAIMFMRWLADRKGRPLTAAEVLNDWLQVSGRAADQRDDVQAATVNDLNATLQATPALDPEQEANLVEYISVLPRDLRFGFVKSLLKIPQVAMLLAQDKHDGVILDAIRTISQEAY
;
A
#
# COMPACT_ATOMS: atom_id res chain seq x y z
N CYS A 1 -3.82 23.90 -19.84
CA CYS A 1 -3.16 22.69 -20.40
C CYS A 1 -3.84 21.47 -19.83
N GLY A 2 -4.45 20.67 -20.70
CA GLY A 2 -5.45 19.66 -20.36
C GLY A 2 -4.92 18.47 -19.56
N ALA A 3 -5.78 17.99 -18.67
CA ALA A 3 -5.67 16.72 -17.99
C ALA A 3 -5.90 15.56 -18.98
N LEU A 4 -5.10 14.50 -18.86
CA LEU A 4 -5.40 13.18 -19.39
C LEU A 4 -5.03 12.15 -18.32
N THR A 5 -6.05 11.47 -17.81
CA THR A 5 -5.96 10.24 -17.02
C THR A 5 -5.85 9.03 -17.96
N ALA A 6 -5.30 7.94 -17.42
CA ALA A 6 -5.35 6.55 -17.91
C ALA A 6 -4.64 6.19 -19.23
N GLY A 7 -3.66 5.28 -19.14
CA GLY A 7 -3.11 4.53 -20.28
C GLY A 7 -1.80 5.08 -20.86
N GLY A 8 -0.66 4.72 -20.25
CA GLY A 8 0.64 4.71 -20.94
C GLY A 8 1.15 6.07 -21.46
N LEU A 9 1.30 7.06 -20.60
CA LEU A 9 1.79 8.37 -21.02
C LEU A 9 3.33 8.39 -21.16
N LEU A 10 3.75 8.32 -22.42
CA LEU A 10 5.04 8.68 -23.03
C LEU A 10 6.17 9.06 -22.06
N ARG A 11 7.15 8.16 -21.93
CA ARG A 11 8.46 8.51 -21.37
C ARG A 11 9.19 9.35 -22.41
N ALA A 12 9.02 10.66 -22.42
CA ALA A 12 9.73 11.54 -23.33
C ALA A 12 10.30 12.74 -22.58
N LEU A 13 11.51 13.14 -22.97
CA LEU A 13 12.09 14.43 -22.60
C LEU A 13 12.09 15.28 -23.86
N HIS A 14 11.16 16.24 -23.91
CA HIS A 14 10.91 17.04 -25.11
C HIS A 14 10.60 16.15 -26.32
N THR A 15 11.47 16.13 -27.35
CA THR A 15 11.32 15.31 -28.56
C THR A 15 11.92 13.91 -28.43
N HIS A 16 12.68 13.64 -27.37
CA HIS A 16 13.37 12.37 -27.20
C HIS A 16 12.51 11.34 -26.46
N GLN A 17 12.20 10.21 -27.10
CA GLN A 17 11.53 9.09 -26.45
C GLN A 17 12.53 8.24 -25.65
N LEU A 18 12.29 8.11 -24.36
CA LEU A 18 13.09 7.28 -23.47
C LEU A 18 12.67 5.81 -23.59
N SER A 19 13.64 4.94 -23.83
CA SER A 19 13.48 3.49 -23.68
C SER A 19 12.94 3.12 -22.29
N LYS A 20 12.18 2.03 -22.21
CA LYS A 20 11.66 1.45 -20.95
C LYS A 20 12.76 1.11 -19.92
N ARG A 21 14.01 0.97 -20.36
CA ARG A 21 15.17 0.71 -19.49
C ARG A 21 15.70 1.95 -18.78
N HIS A 22 15.36 3.15 -19.22
CA HIS A 22 15.80 4.38 -18.56
C HIS A 22 15.30 4.44 -17.12
N LYS A 23 16.20 4.89 -16.25
CA LYS A 23 15.93 5.20 -14.85
C LYS A 23 16.24 6.68 -14.66
N VAL A 24 15.34 7.39 -13.99
CA VAL A 24 15.54 8.80 -13.66
C VAL A 24 15.94 8.86 -12.20
N VAL A 25 17.09 9.46 -11.93
CA VAL A 25 17.60 9.71 -10.58
C VAL A 25 17.87 11.20 -10.48
N VAL A 26 17.33 11.83 -9.43
CA VAL A 26 17.49 13.25 -9.18
C VAL A 26 18.11 13.41 -7.79
N SER A 27 19.19 14.18 -7.71
CA SER A 27 19.81 14.58 -6.45
C SER A 27 19.53 16.05 -6.21
N ILE A 28 18.98 16.37 -5.04
CA ILE A 28 18.78 17.75 -4.61
C ILE A 28 19.49 17.95 -3.27
N ASN A 29 20.04 19.15 -3.08
CA ASN A 29 20.48 19.56 -1.76
C ASN A 29 19.25 20.02 -0.96
N PRO A 30 19.08 19.59 0.30
CA PRO A 30 18.01 20.12 1.14
C PRO A 30 18.14 21.65 1.28
N PRO A 31 17.02 22.39 1.39
CA PRO A 31 17.06 23.76 1.85
C PRO A 31 17.53 23.77 3.30
N ASP A 32 18.76 24.22 3.54
CA ASP A 32 19.37 24.34 4.88
C ASP A 32 19.20 25.74 5.48
N GLY A 33 18.38 26.57 4.84
CA GLY A 33 18.15 27.98 5.20
C GLY A 33 19.27 28.93 4.76
N THR A 34 20.38 28.43 4.19
CA THR A 34 21.51 29.27 3.75
C THR A 34 21.42 29.67 2.27
N TYR A 35 20.60 28.98 1.48
CA TYR A 35 20.30 29.31 0.08
C TYR A 35 18.83 29.07 -0.27
N GLN A 36 18.27 29.89 -1.16
CA GLN A 36 16.94 29.65 -1.72
C GLN A 36 17.00 28.46 -2.68
N VAL A 37 16.55 27.30 -2.22
CA VAL A 37 16.35 26.11 -3.06
C VAL A 37 14.93 26.16 -3.59
N ALA A 38 14.74 25.99 -4.90
CA ALA A 38 13.41 25.78 -5.47
C ALA A 38 12.85 24.49 -4.86
N THR A 39 11.75 24.60 -4.14
CA THR A 39 11.08 23.43 -3.56
C THR A 39 10.59 22.53 -4.69
N LEU A 40 10.72 21.22 -4.50
CA LEU A 40 10.07 20.26 -5.40
C LEU A 40 8.56 20.48 -5.32
N ASP A 41 7.91 20.62 -6.47
CA ASP A 41 6.46 20.70 -6.48
C ASP A 41 5.84 19.37 -6.03
N ARG A 42 4.62 19.43 -5.51
CA ARG A 42 3.88 18.26 -4.99
C ARG A 42 3.71 17.18 -6.06
N ALA A 43 3.60 17.57 -7.33
CA ALA A 43 3.38 16.63 -8.42
C ALA A 43 4.66 15.86 -8.80
N LEU A 44 5.85 16.40 -8.52
CA LEU A 44 7.12 15.68 -8.66
C LEU A 44 7.33 14.74 -7.48
N ILE A 45 7.05 15.20 -6.26
CA ILE A 45 7.14 14.38 -5.04
C ILE A 45 6.27 13.12 -5.17
N ASP A 46 5.03 13.27 -5.62
CA ASP A 46 4.07 12.17 -5.80
C ASP A 46 4.48 11.13 -6.88
N ARG A 47 5.46 11.48 -7.74
CA ARG A 47 5.91 10.62 -8.85
C ARG A 47 7.27 9.99 -8.61
N MET A 48 7.91 10.27 -7.48
CA MET A 48 9.27 9.84 -7.16
C MET A 48 9.28 9.02 -5.87
N VAL A 49 10.33 8.21 -5.72
CA VAL A 49 10.68 7.61 -4.43
C VAL A 49 11.71 8.53 -3.78
N MET A 50 11.36 9.14 -2.66
CA MET A 50 12.24 10.11 -1.99
C MET A 50 13.15 9.38 -1.00
N LEU A 51 14.46 9.50 -1.17
CA LEU A 51 15.45 8.92 -0.26
C LEU A 51 16.31 10.03 0.31
N TYR A 52 16.52 10.01 1.62
CA TYR A 52 17.44 10.90 2.31
C TYR A 52 18.77 10.18 2.52
N VAL A 53 19.86 10.81 2.09
CA VAL A 53 21.20 10.23 2.19
C VAL A 53 22.02 11.10 3.12
N GLU A 54 22.44 10.51 4.23
CA GLU A 54 23.36 11.13 5.18
C GLU A 54 24.75 10.50 5.04
N THR A 55 25.79 11.31 5.28
CA THR A 55 27.15 10.79 5.44
C THR A 55 27.45 10.67 6.93
N ASP A 56 28.03 9.54 7.33
CA ASP A 56 28.56 9.34 8.68
C ASP A 56 30.10 9.33 8.68
N TYR A 57 30.68 9.31 9.89
CA TYR A 57 32.12 9.23 10.05
C TYR A 57 32.71 7.98 9.37
N HIS A 58 32.03 6.83 9.43
CA HIS A 58 32.54 5.59 8.85
C HIS A 58 32.68 5.67 7.33
N CYS A 59 31.71 6.29 6.65
CA CYS A 59 31.75 6.54 5.22
C CYS A 59 32.94 7.45 4.86
N TRP A 60 33.09 8.56 5.58
CA TRP A 60 34.21 9.47 5.39
C TRP A 60 35.57 8.81 5.67
N ALA A 61 35.67 8.01 6.73
CA ALA A 61 36.92 7.34 7.11
C ALA A 61 37.39 6.35 6.04
N ARG A 62 36.48 5.57 5.45
CA ARG A 62 36.81 4.69 4.31
C ARG A 62 37.33 5.50 3.12
N TYR A 63 36.61 6.55 2.74
CA TYR A 63 37.04 7.47 1.68
C TYR A 63 38.43 8.07 1.97
N ALA A 64 38.69 8.48 3.20
CA ALA A 64 39.95 9.10 3.61
C ALA A 64 41.13 8.12 3.56
N VAL A 65 40.90 6.84 3.86
CA VAL A 65 41.90 5.78 3.72
C VAL A 65 42.17 5.50 2.24
N GLU A 66 41.13 5.32 1.42
CA GLU A 66 41.26 5.05 -0.02
C GLU A 66 41.95 6.18 -0.80
N ARG A 67 41.81 7.42 -0.32
CA ARG A 67 42.45 8.61 -0.91
C ARG A 67 43.79 8.97 -0.29
N GLU A 68 44.31 8.16 0.64
CA GLU A 68 45.57 8.39 1.35
C GLU A 68 45.65 9.78 2.00
N LEU A 69 44.52 10.25 2.56
CA LEU A 69 44.50 11.53 3.26
C LEU A 69 45.41 11.49 4.49
N ALA A 70 45.93 12.65 4.87
CA ALA A 70 46.93 12.81 5.91
C ALA A 70 46.54 12.11 7.22
N GLY A 71 47.51 11.39 7.80
CA GLY A 71 47.29 10.51 8.95
C GLY A 71 46.76 11.25 10.18
N ASP A 72 47.28 12.44 10.44
CA ASP A 72 46.88 13.35 11.51
C ASP A 72 45.43 13.84 11.34
N VAL A 73 45.00 14.20 10.13
CA VAL A 73 43.62 14.60 9.82
C VAL A 73 42.65 13.45 10.11
N ARG A 74 42.99 12.23 9.67
CA ARG A 74 42.18 11.04 9.95
C ARG A 74 42.09 10.76 11.45
N GLN A 75 43.21 10.85 12.16
CA GLN A 75 43.26 10.61 13.61
C GLN A 75 42.49 11.68 14.39
N PHE A 76 42.63 12.94 14.00
CA PHE A 76 41.91 14.05 14.61
C PHE A 76 40.39 13.87 14.44
N LEU A 77 39.91 13.57 13.23
CA LEU A 77 38.50 13.35 12.97
C LEU A 77 37.96 12.03 13.55
N ALA A 78 38.82 11.03 13.79
CA ALA A 78 38.45 9.84 14.56
C ALA A 78 38.09 10.19 16.01
N GLY A 79 38.85 11.10 16.63
CA GLY A 79 38.57 11.60 17.98
C GLY A 79 37.49 12.69 18.03
N ASN A 80 37.14 13.28 16.89
CA ASN A 80 36.25 14.44 16.79
C ASN A 80 35.22 14.24 15.65
N SER A 81 34.54 13.09 15.62
CA SER A 81 33.64 12.73 14.51
C SER A 81 32.53 13.74 14.25
N GLY A 82 32.04 14.44 15.29
CA GLY A 82 31.05 15.51 15.16
C GLY A 82 31.53 16.78 14.43
N MET A 83 32.82 16.87 14.08
CA MET A 83 33.36 17.93 13.22
C MET A 83 33.19 17.64 11.73
N LEU A 84 32.84 16.40 11.36
CA LEU A 84 32.39 16.09 10.00
C LEU A 84 30.97 16.62 9.85
N ALA A 85 30.75 17.38 8.76
CA ALA A 85 29.47 17.89 8.27
C ALA A 85 28.36 17.86 9.33
N LYS A 86 28.14 18.99 10.04
CA LYS A 86 26.98 19.12 10.92
C LYS A 86 25.75 18.66 10.14
N GLN A 87 25.15 17.55 10.56
CA GLN A 87 23.91 17.10 9.97
C GLN A 87 22.93 18.24 10.16
N GLY A 88 22.45 18.81 9.04
CA GLY A 88 21.37 19.77 9.08
C GLY A 88 20.14 19.11 9.69
N LEU A 89 19.13 19.92 10.04
CA LEU A 89 17.83 19.33 10.36
C LEU A 89 17.39 18.48 9.16
N PRO A 90 16.87 17.26 9.39
CA PRO A 90 16.31 16.44 8.32
C PRO A 90 15.32 17.29 7.54
N MET A 91 15.39 17.22 6.20
CA MET A 91 14.44 17.94 5.37
C MET A 91 13.03 17.42 5.68
N ASP A 92 12.14 18.31 6.11
CA ASP A 92 10.72 18.00 6.27
C ASP A 92 10.08 17.96 4.87
N LEU A 93 10.33 16.85 4.16
CA LEU A 93 9.67 16.60 2.89
C LEU A 93 8.23 16.18 3.21
N GLN A 94 7.27 17.03 2.87
CA GLN A 94 5.84 16.75 3.06
C GLN A 94 5.35 15.70 2.05
N VAL A 95 5.80 14.46 2.25
CA VAL A 95 5.26 13.28 1.56
C VAL A 95 3.99 12.88 2.30
N GLU A 96 2.86 12.97 1.61
CA GLU A 96 1.56 12.53 2.12
C GLU A 96 1.10 11.28 1.38
N PRO A 97 0.27 10.43 2.00
CA PRO A 97 -0.32 9.28 1.32
C PRO A 97 -1.13 9.71 0.09
N SER A 98 -0.93 9.00 -1.02
CA SER A 98 -1.71 9.19 -2.25
C SER A 98 -1.99 7.86 -2.92
N GLU A 99 -3.00 7.81 -3.78
CA GLU A 99 -3.34 6.62 -4.58
C GLU A 99 -2.13 6.13 -5.40
N ARG A 100 -1.39 7.07 -6.01
CA ARG A 100 -0.18 6.80 -6.78
C ARG A 100 0.96 6.30 -5.91
N GLY A 101 1.14 6.87 -4.71
CA GLY A 101 2.10 6.41 -3.73
C GLY A 101 1.84 4.95 -3.34
N TRP A 102 0.59 4.59 -3.07
CA TRP A 102 0.20 3.21 -2.77
C TRP A 102 0.36 2.26 -3.96
N GLU A 103 0.12 2.73 -5.19
CA GLU A 103 0.45 1.97 -6.41
C GLU A 103 1.95 1.67 -6.48
N MET A 104 2.82 2.66 -6.24
CA MET A 104 4.27 2.48 -6.20
C MET A 104 4.71 1.51 -5.11
N VAL A 105 4.19 1.63 -3.90
CA VAL A 105 4.44 0.66 -2.80
C VAL A 105 4.04 -0.74 -3.24
N SER A 106 2.85 -0.92 -3.84
CA SER A 106 2.39 -2.22 -4.34
C SER A 106 3.31 -2.82 -5.41
N ILE A 107 3.75 -2.01 -6.38
CA ILE A 107 4.72 -2.43 -7.40
C ILE A 107 6.04 -2.86 -6.77
N LEU A 108 6.58 -2.08 -5.84
CA LEU A 108 7.84 -2.40 -5.16
C LEU A 108 7.70 -3.69 -4.35
N ARG A 109 6.60 -3.89 -3.62
CA ARG A 109 6.38 -5.13 -2.86
C ARG A 109 6.23 -6.37 -3.74
N LYS A 110 5.66 -6.23 -4.93
CA LYS A 110 5.56 -7.35 -5.88
C LYS A 110 6.92 -7.73 -6.48
N ASN A 111 7.79 -6.75 -6.72
CA ASN A 111 8.97 -6.94 -7.56
C ASN A 111 10.32 -6.83 -6.81
N CYS A 112 10.33 -6.36 -5.57
CA CYS A 112 11.53 -6.08 -4.79
C CYS A 112 11.46 -6.69 -3.40
N ARG A 113 12.63 -6.97 -2.82
CA ARG A 113 12.79 -7.37 -1.42
C ARG A 113 13.87 -6.48 -0.82
N PHE A 114 13.51 -5.73 0.20
CA PHE A 114 14.42 -4.83 0.90
C PHE A 114 14.79 -5.44 2.26
N PRO A 115 16.00 -5.18 2.77
CA PRO A 115 16.28 -5.28 4.20
C PRO A 115 15.31 -4.40 5.01
N GLY A 116 14.97 -4.80 6.24
CA GLY A 116 13.88 -4.17 7.01
C GLY A 116 14.01 -2.66 7.18
N ASP A 117 15.21 -2.17 7.52
CA ASP A 117 15.44 -0.74 7.71
C ASP A 117 15.26 0.05 6.40
N LEU A 118 15.74 -0.51 5.28
CA LEU A 118 15.56 0.09 3.96
C LEU A 118 14.11 0.03 3.48
N GLU A 119 13.35 -1.02 3.85
CA GLU A 119 11.93 -1.12 3.52
C GLU A 119 11.15 0.05 4.13
N MET A 120 11.45 0.38 5.39
CA MET A 120 10.83 1.50 6.10
C MET A 120 11.18 2.85 5.47
N GLU A 121 12.46 3.10 5.16
CA GLU A 121 12.89 4.33 4.51
C GLU A 121 12.24 4.53 3.14
N VAL A 122 12.21 3.47 2.32
CA VAL A 122 11.60 3.51 0.98
C VAL A 122 10.12 3.82 1.06
N TYR A 123 9.36 3.16 1.94
CA TYR A 123 7.91 3.42 2.03
C TYR A 123 7.61 4.78 2.65
N ALA A 124 8.37 5.21 3.67
CA ALA A 124 8.23 6.55 4.23
C ALA A 124 8.49 7.64 3.18
N GLY A 125 9.44 7.41 2.28
CA GLY A 125 9.74 8.27 1.15
C GLY A 125 8.68 8.32 0.04
N ILE A 126 7.66 7.44 0.10
CA ILE A 126 6.58 7.36 -0.90
C ILE A 126 5.23 7.81 -0.34
N VAL A 127 4.88 7.37 0.88
CA VAL A 127 3.58 7.63 1.49
C VAL A 127 3.66 8.45 2.79
N GLY A 128 4.86 8.89 3.18
CA GLY A 128 5.09 9.56 4.45
C GLY A 128 5.34 8.58 5.59
N LYS A 129 6.04 9.07 6.62
CA LYS A 129 6.53 8.26 7.74
C LYS A 129 5.39 7.61 8.53
N GLU A 130 4.32 8.35 8.81
CA GLU A 130 3.20 7.85 9.61
C GLU A 130 2.49 6.67 8.93
N ALA A 131 2.09 6.83 7.67
CA ALA A 131 1.43 5.79 6.89
C ALA A 131 2.33 4.57 6.68
N ALA A 132 3.63 4.77 6.44
CA ALA A 132 4.59 3.68 6.35
C ALA A 132 4.70 2.89 7.66
N ILE A 133 4.79 3.56 8.83
CA ILE A 133 4.80 2.89 10.15
C ILE A 133 3.52 2.08 10.35
N MET A 134 2.36 2.67 10.08
CA MET A 134 1.07 2.00 10.24
C MET A 134 0.98 0.76 9.36
N PHE A 135 1.35 0.89 8.08
CA PHE A 135 1.33 -0.22 7.14
C PHE A 135 2.32 -1.32 7.52
N MET A 136 3.55 -0.97 7.91
CA MET A 136 4.56 -1.96 8.32
C MET A 136 4.15 -2.69 9.61
N ARG A 137 3.55 -2.00 10.57
CA ARG A 137 2.97 -2.63 11.77
C ARG A 137 1.83 -3.56 11.41
N TRP A 138 0.92 -3.12 10.54
CA TRP A 138 -0.15 -3.96 10.01
C TRP A 138 0.42 -5.20 9.30
N LEU A 139 1.53 -5.07 8.55
CA LEU A 139 2.24 -6.17 7.90
C LEU A 139 2.99 -7.13 8.85
N ALA A 140 3.29 -6.71 10.07
CA ALA A 140 3.82 -7.59 11.10
C ALA A 140 2.71 -8.35 11.83
N ASP A 141 1.56 -7.71 12.07
CA ASP A 141 0.39 -8.36 12.69
C ASP A 141 -0.35 -9.23 11.68
N ARG A 142 -0.09 -10.55 11.69
CA ARG A 142 -0.75 -11.50 10.78
C ARG A 142 -2.09 -12.00 11.30
N LYS A 143 -2.30 -11.99 12.62
CA LYS A 143 -3.50 -12.60 13.22
C LYS A 143 -4.69 -11.65 13.17
N GLY A 144 -4.47 -10.35 13.28
CA GLY A 144 -5.52 -9.33 13.28
C GLY A 144 -6.00 -8.88 11.89
N ARG A 145 -5.55 -9.50 10.78
CA ARG A 145 -5.88 -9.01 9.44
C ARG A 145 -7.24 -9.46 8.93
N PRO A 146 -7.91 -8.62 8.11
CA PRO A 146 -9.05 -9.06 7.31
C PRO A 146 -8.63 -10.17 6.36
N LEU A 147 -9.58 -11.03 6.01
CA LEU A 147 -9.40 -11.97 4.91
C LEU A 147 -9.46 -11.16 3.61
N THR A 148 -8.68 -11.59 2.63
CA THR A 148 -8.83 -11.09 1.28
C THR A 148 -9.99 -11.78 0.58
N ALA A 149 -10.57 -11.14 -0.43
CA ALA A 149 -11.56 -11.75 -1.30
C ALA A 149 -11.03 -13.04 -1.94
N ALA A 150 -9.76 -13.07 -2.32
CA ALA A 150 -9.13 -14.26 -2.89
C ALA A 150 -9.08 -15.43 -1.89
N GLU A 151 -8.74 -15.16 -0.63
CA GLU A 151 -8.75 -16.18 0.43
C GLU A 151 -10.17 -16.71 0.68
N VAL A 152 -11.17 -15.83 0.73
CA VAL A 152 -12.56 -16.25 0.94
C VAL A 152 -13.07 -17.06 -0.24
N LEU A 153 -12.88 -16.58 -1.48
CA LEU A 153 -13.45 -17.18 -2.67
C LEU A 153 -12.72 -18.47 -3.10
N ASN A 154 -11.41 -18.58 -2.88
CA ASN A 154 -10.61 -19.69 -3.42
C ASN A 154 -10.01 -20.62 -2.34
N ASP A 155 -9.88 -20.17 -1.08
CA ASP A 155 -9.19 -20.92 -0.02
C ASP A 155 -10.08 -21.15 1.22
N TRP A 156 -11.40 -21.16 1.05
CA TRP A 156 -12.38 -21.14 2.15
C TRP A 156 -12.11 -22.18 3.24
N LEU A 157 -11.80 -23.43 2.87
CA LEU A 157 -11.54 -24.50 3.83
C LEU A 157 -10.39 -24.18 4.81
N GLN A 158 -9.40 -23.40 4.35
CA GLN A 158 -8.24 -23.00 5.14
C GLN A 158 -8.53 -21.80 6.04
N VAL A 159 -9.48 -20.95 5.65
CA VAL A 159 -9.74 -19.66 6.31
C VAL A 159 -11.06 -19.59 7.05
N SER A 160 -11.96 -20.57 6.94
CA SER A 160 -13.32 -20.56 7.52
C SER A 160 -13.32 -20.37 9.04
N GLY A 161 -12.43 -21.06 9.77
CA GLY A 161 -12.28 -20.85 11.22
C GLY A 161 -11.83 -19.43 11.56
N ARG A 162 -10.86 -18.89 10.80
CA ARG A 162 -10.41 -17.50 10.97
C ARG A 162 -11.52 -16.52 10.60
N ALA A 163 -12.33 -16.82 9.58
CA ALA A 163 -13.48 -16.04 9.16
C ALA A 163 -14.51 -15.92 10.28
N ALA A 164 -14.87 -17.03 10.91
CA ALA A 164 -15.84 -17.03 12.02
C ALA A 164 -15.33 -16.26 13.26
N ASP A 165 -14.01 -16.32 13.52
CA ASP A 165 -13.39 -15.69 14.69
C ASP A 165 -13.03 -14.19 14.48
N GLN A 166 -13.25 -13.62 13.29
CA GLN A 166 -12.94 -12.20 13.05
C GLN A 166 -13.88 -11.29 13.84
N ARG A 167 -13.30 -10.27 14.47
CA ARG A 167 -14.07 -9.15 15.03
C ARG A 167 -14.86 -8.42 13.94
N ASP A 168 -15.99 -7.81 14.31
CA ASP A 168 -16.89 -7.12 13.38
C ASP A 168 -16.21 -6.03 12.52
N ASP A 169 -15.29 -5.25 13.09
CA ASP A 169 -14.54 -4.22 12.34
C ASP A 169 -13.59 -4.83 11.30
N VAL A 170 -13.04 -6.01 11.59
CA VAL A 170 -12.20 -6.76 10.67
C VAL A 170 -13.05 -7.42 9.58
N GLN A 171 -14.22 -7.96 9.94
CA GLN A 171 -15.19 -8.49 8.98
C GLN A 171 -15.63 -7.43 7.97
N ALA A 172 -15.89 -6.19 8.43
CA ALA A 172 -16.27 -5.10 7.54
C ALA A 172 -15.21 -4.82 6.47
N ALA A 173 -13.92 -4.94 6.80
CA ALA A 173 -12.84 -4.81 5.84
C ALA A 173 -12.80 -5.99 4.84
N THR A 174 -13.00 -7.23 5.30
CA THR A 174 -13.15 -8.41 4.41
C THR A 174 -14.32 -8.24 3.44
N VAL A 175 -15.48 -7.79 3.94
CA VAL A 175 -16.69 -7.52 3.14
C VAL A 175 -16.45 -6.43 2.10
N ASN A 176 -15.72 -5.39 2.44
CA ASN A 176 -15.38 -4.32 1.49
C ASN A 176 -14.49 -4.83 0.36
N ASP A 177 -13.51 -5.67 0.66
CA ASP A 177 -12.63 -6.28 -0.36
C ASP A 177 -13.41 -7.23 -1.29
N LEU A 178 -14.31 -8.05 -0.73
CA LEU A 178 -15.22 -8.88 -1.51
C LEU A 178 -16.15 -8.06 -2.42
N ASN A 179 -16.77 -7.00 -1.89
CA ASN A 179 -17.63 -6.12 -2.68
C ASN A 179 -16.86 -5.47 -3.84
N ALA A 180 -15.65 -4.94 -3.59
CA ALA A 180 -14.83 -4.34 -4.63
C ALA A 180 -14.42 -5.37 -5.69
N THR A 181 -14.04 -6.57 -5.25
CA THR A 181 -13.66 -7.68 -6.15
C THR A 181 -14.82 -8.12 -7.02
N LEU A 182 -16.01 -8.32 -6.45
CA LEU A 182 -17.20 -8.77 -7.17
C LEU A 182 -17.80 -7.68 -8.08
N GLN A 183 -17.61 -6.40 -7.75
CA GLN A 183 -17.97 -5.30 -8.66
C GLN A 183 -17.05 -5.27 -9.89
N ALA A 184 -15.75 -5.55 -9.71
CA ALA A 184 -14.79 -5.58 -10.79
C ALA A 184 -14.88 -6.87 -11.63
N THR A 185 -15.07 -8.01 -10.98
CA THR A 185 -15.15 -9.35 -11.59
C THR A 185 -16.34 -10.11 -10.99
N PRO A 186 -17.55 -9.93 -11.54
CA PRO A 186 -18.77 -10.48 -10.96
C PRO A 186 -19.01 -11.96 -11.27
N ALA A 187 -18.25 -12.53 -12.20
CA ALA A 187 -18.36 -13.93 -12.59
C ALA A 187 -17.69 -14.82 -11.54
N LEU A 188 -18.45 -15.77 -11.01
CA LEU A 188 -17.99 -16.78 -10.06
C LEU A 188 -18.16 -18.17 -10.66
N ASP A 189 -17.20 -19.03 -10.41
CA ASP A 189 -17.37 -20.47 -10.64
C ASP A 189 -18.20 -21.10 -9.48
N PRO A 190 -18.65 -22.36 -9.63
CA PRO A 190 -19.49 -23.01 -8.62
C PRO A 190 -18.83 -23.17 -7.24
N GLU A 191 -17.50 -23.28 -7.18
CA GLU A 191 -16.76 -23.41 -5.92
C GLU A 191 -16.69 -22.06 -5.22
N GLN A 192 -16.36 -20.99 -5.96
CA GLN A 192 -16.36 -19.63 -5.45
C GLN A 192 -17.75 -19.17 -4.98
N GLU A 193 -18.81 -19.57 -5.69
CA GLU A 193 -20.20 -19.34 -5.30
C GLU A 193 -20.51 -19.99 -3.95
N ALA A 194 -20.16 -21.28 -3.78
CA ALA A 194 -20.38 -22.00 -2.53
C ALA A 194 -19.59 -21.36 -1.38
N ASN A 195 -18.33 -21.01 -1.61
CA ASN A 195 -17.45 -20.38 -0.63
C ASN A 195 -17.98 -19.00 -0.19
N LEU A 196 -18.51 -18.20 -1.13
CA LEU A 196 -19.15 -16.93 -0.82
C LEU A 196 -20.37 -17.11 0.09
N VAL A 197 -21.23 -18.08 -0.19
CA VAL A 197 -22.42 -18.36 0.62
C VAL A 197 -22.06 -18.87 2.02
N GLU A 198 -21.07 -19.75 2.11
CA GLU A 198 -20.54 -20.20 3.40
C GLU A 198 -19.97 -19.04 4.22
N TYR A 199 -19.25 -18.11 3.60
CA TYR A 199 -18.79 -16.90 4.28
C TYR A 199 -19.94 -16.02 4.76
N ILE A 200 -20.98 -15.81 3.94
CA ILE A 200 -22.19 -15.08 4.35
C ILE A 200 -22.84 -15.74 5.57
N SER A 201 -22.78 -17.07 5.66
CA SER A 201 -23.39 -17.84 6.76
C SER A 201 -22.69 -17.62 8.12
N VAL A 202 -21.40 -17.31 8.13
CA VAL A 202 -20.64 -17.05 9.37
C VAL A 202 -20.69 -15.59 9.82
N LEU A 203 -21.18 -14.68 8.96
CA LEU A 203 -21.26 -13.25 9.31
C LEU A 203 -22.30 -12.99 10.42
N PRO A 204 -22.02 -12.03 11.34
CA PRO A 204 -23.00 -11.47 12.24
C PRO A 204 -24.21 -10.92 11.47
N ARG A 205 -25.40 -10.93 12.09
CA ARG A 205 -26.67 -10.59 11.45
C ARG A 205 -26.63 -9.26 10.67
N ASP A 206 -26.11 -8.21 11.30
CA ASP A 206 -26.12 -6.85 10.71
C ASP A 206 -25.16 -6.75 9.51
N LEU A 207 -23.97 -7.35 9.61
CA LEU A 207 -23.00 -7.39 8.51
C LEU A 207 -23.50 -8.28 7.37
N ARG A 208 -24.10 -9.43 7.68
CA ARG A 208 -24.72 -10.33 6.70
C ARG A 208 -25.78 -9.59 5.89
N PHE A 209 -26.68 -8.90 6.58
CA PHE A 209 -27.72 -8.11 5.98
C PHE A 209 -27.17 -7.04 5.04
N GLY A 210 -26.25 -6.20 5.54
CA GLY A 210 -25.63 -5.13 4.76
C GLY A 210 -24.86 -5.67 3.54
N PHE A 211 -24.17 -6.80 3.70
CA PHE A 211 -23.40 -7.42 2.63
C PHE A 211 -24.31 -7.99 1.55
N VAL A 212 -25.31 -8.82 1.91
CA VAL A 212 -26.28 -9.37 0.95
C VAL A 212 -26.98 -8.25 0.17
N LYS A 213 -27.40 -7.17 0.86
CA LYS A 213 -28.01 -5.99 0.22
C LYS A 213 -27.08 -5.32 -0.82
N SER A 214 -25.78 -5.30 -0.57
CA SER A 214 -24.77 -4.82 -1.53
C SER A 214 -24.58 -5.78 -2.71
N LEU A 215 -24.52 -7.09 -2.45
CA LEU A 215 -24.36 -8.12 -3.48
C LEU A 215 -25.54 -8.17 -4.45
N LEU A 216 -26.76 -7.95 -3.96
CA LEU A 216 -27.97 -7.90 -4.80
C LEU A 216 -27.96 -6.75 -5.82
N LYS A 217 -27.07 -5.75 -5.66
CA LYS A 217 -26.87 -4.68 -6.65
C LYS A 217 -25.99 -5.12 -7.83
N ILE A 218 -25.37 -6.30 -7.75
CA ILE A 218 -24.50 -6.87 -8.78
C ILE A 218 -25.32 -7.96 -9.50
N PRO A 219 -25.84 -7.71 -10.72
CA PRO A 219 -26.86 -8.59 -11.32
C PRO A 219 -26.46 -10.05 -11.44
N GLN A 220 -25.20 -10.33 -11.82
CA GLN A 220 -24.72 -11.71 -11.95
C GLN A 220 -24.67 -12.42 -10.60
N VAL A 221 -24.18 -11.74 -9.55
CA VAL A 221 -24.12 -12.30 -8.19
C VAL A 221 -25.53 -12.44 -7.61
N ALA A 222 -26.42 -11.48 -7.86
CA ALA A 222 -27.82 -11.55 -7.43
C ALA A 222 -28.53 -12.79 -7.99
N MET A 223 -28.30 -13.11 -9.27
CA MET A 223 -28.85 -14.33 -9.89
C MET A 223 -28.32 -15.60 -9.25
N LEU A 224 -27.04 -15.63 -8.83
CA LEU A 224 -26.47 -16.77 -8.12
C LEU A 224 -27.11 -16.92 -6.73
N LEU A 225 -27.22 -15.82 -5.98
CA LEU A 225 -27.77 -15.84 -4.62
C LEU A 225 -29.28 -16.13 -4.56
N ALA A 226 -30.02 -15.89 -5.66
CA ALA A 226 -31.45 -16.16 -5.76
C ALA A 226 -31.79 -17.63 -6.07
N GLN A 227 -30.80 -18.53 -6.16
CA GLN A 227 -31.04 -19.96 -6.37
C GLN A 227 -31.56 -20.62 -5.09
N ASP A 228 -32.59 -21.46 -5.20
CA ASP A 228 -33.27 -22.16 -4.08
C ASP A 228 -32.30 -22.88 -3.12
N LYS A 229 -31.15 -23.36 -3.63
CA LYS A 229 -30.13 -24.06 -2.84
C LYS A 229 -29.51 -23.17 -1.74
N HIS A 230 -29.65 -21.85 -1.84
CA HIS A 230 -29.07 -20.86 -0.90
C HIS A 230 -30.10 -20.22 0.02
N ASP A 231 -31.38 -20.55 -0.13
CA ASP A 231 -32.47 -19.94 0.64
C ASP A 231 -32.25 -20.03 2.15
N GLY A 232 -31.71 -21.15 2.66
CA GLY A 232 -31.46 -21.32 4.09
C GLY A 232 -30.53 -20.27 4.72
N VAL A 233 -29.63 -19.67 3.93
CA VAL A 233 -28.66 -18.66 4.40
C VAL A 233 -29.10 -17.25 4.00
N ILE A 234 -29.69 -17.10 2.82
CA ILE A 234 -29.98 -15.80 2.19
C ILE A 234 -31.39 -15.31 2.50
N LEU A 235 -32.38 -16.19 2.68
CA LEU A 235 -33.80 -15.84 2.83
C LEU A 235 -34.07 -14.98 4.06
N ASP A 236 -33.42 -15.24 5.18
CA ASP A 236 -33.59 -14.44 6.41
C ASP A 236 -33.05 -13.02 6.24
N ALA A 237 -31.96 -12.86 5.49
CA ALA A 237 -31.45 -11.54 5.12
C ALA A 237 -32.43 -10.83 4.18
N ILE A 238 -32.93 -11.50 3.14
CA ILE A 238 -33.90 -10.93 2.19
C ILE A 238 -35.22 -10.54 2.88
N ARG A 239 -35.77 -11.39 3.76
CA ARG A 239 -37.01 -11.10 4.51
C ARG A 239 -36.88 -9.82 5.34
N THR A 240 -35.72 -9.63 5.97
CA THR A 240 -35.42 -8.41 6.72
C THR A 240 -35.35 -7.19 5.77
N ILE A 241 -34.79 -7.34 4.56
CA ILE A 241 -34.68 -6.24 3.57
C ILE A 241 -36.08 -5.80 3.13
N SER A 242 -36.96 -6.76 2.87
CA SER A 242 -38.34 -6.49 2.47
C SER A 242 -39.16 -5.82 3.58
N GLN A 243 -38.85 -6.04 4.86
CA GLN A 243 -39.54 -5.40 5.99
C GLN A 243 -39.13 -3.94 6.21
N GLU A 244 -37.90 -3.56 5.84
CA GLU A 244 -37.42 -2.16 5.92
C GLU A 244 -37.79 -1.30 4.70
N ALA A 245 -38.24 -1.94 3.61
CA ALA A 245 -38.64 -1.25 2.38
C ALA A 245 -40.06 -0.68 2.42
N TYR A 246 -40.78 -0.85 3.54
CA TYR A 246 -42.15 -0.39 3.77
C TYR A 246 -42.25 0.50 5.02
#